data_AF-A0A7L7VXX8-F1
#
_entry.id   AF-A0A7L7VXX8-F1
#
_cell.length_a   1.000
_cell.length_b   1.000
_cell.length_c   1.000
_cell.angle_alpha   90.00
_cell.angle_beta   90.00
_cell.angle_gamma   90.00
#
_symmetry.space_group_name_H-M   'P 1'
#
loop_
_entity.id
_entity.type
_entity.pdbx_description
1 polymer ?
#
loop_
_entity_poly.entity_id
_entity_poly.type
_entity_poly.pdbx_seq_one_letter_code
_entity_poly.pdbx_strand_id
1 'polypeptide(L)'
;MIIQAGFDLEILARLLIAPKGIVLPKLVVIELDANMQFADIQVVSHQFAGRMEPHFGSILRQLDTDRTRYFAIAHAGAWPECPALDAPILEEAAALRTLALQRGFLMIGHFGLEGAEYMSNGPHYYFDRYHLGLPCTMDHWMHGARQFQPRGP
;
A
#
# COMPACT_ATOMS: atom_id res chain seq x y z
N MET A 1 -4.87 -7.22 15.50
CA MET A 1 -3.55 -6.57 15.58
C MET A 1 -3.76 -5.09 15.30
N ILE A 2 -3.23 -4.18 16.11
CA ILE A 2 -3.29 -2.74 15.80
C ILE A 2 -2.18 -2.43 14.80
N ILE A 3 -2.52 -1.81 13.67
CA ILE A 3 -1.55 -1.35 12.69
C ILE A 3 -0.93 -0.05 13.19
N GLN A 4 0.39 -0.03 13.18
CA GLN A 4 1.20 0.90 13.93
C GLN A 4 2.17 1.62 12.97
N ALA A 5 2.72 0.89 12.00
CA ALA A 5 3.54 1.42 10.91
C ALA A 5 3.16 0.83 9.54
N GLY A 6 3.69 1.43 8.46
CA GLY A 6 3.62 0.83 7.13
C GLY A 6 4.23 -0.58 7.06
N PHE A 7 5.24 -0.86 7.91
CA PHE A 7 5.87 -2.17 8.02
C PHE A 7 4.91 -3.29 8.47
N ASP A 8 3.90 -3.00 9.31
CA ASP A 8 2.92 -4.02 9.70
C ASP A 8 2.07 -4.45 8.50
N LEU A 9 1.72 -3.49 7.63
CA LEU A 9 0.99 -3.73 6.39
C LEU A 9 1.86 -4.48 5.37
N GLU A 10 3.15 -4.18 5.32
CA GLU A 10 4.13 -4.96 4.54
C GLU A 10 4.15 -6.43 4.95
N ILE A 11 4.28 -6.72 6.26
CA ILE A 11 4.29 -8.10 6.76
C ILE A 11 3.05 -8.84 6.33
N LEU A 12 1.87 -8.23 6.50
CA LEU A 12 0.59 -8.81 6.10
C LEU A 12 0.53 -9.08 4.58
N ALA A 13 0.92 -8.11 3.77
CA ALA A 13 0.95 -8.23 2.32
C ALA A 13 1.91 -9.32 1.83
N ARG A 14 3.10 -9.41 2.43
CA ARG A 14 4.15 -10.38 2.08
C ARG A 14 3.68 -11.83 2.23
N LEU A 15 2.82 -12.12 3.20
CA LEU A 15 2.25 -13.46 3.37
C LEU A 15 1.50 -13.94 2.13
N LEU A 16 0.90 -13.02 1.37
CA LEU A 16 0.12 -13.36 0.18
C LEU A 16 0.89 -13.13 -1.13
N ILE A 17 1.65 -12.04 -1.21
CA ILE A 17 2.35 -11.62 -2.42
C ILE A 17 3.73 -12.29 -2.54
N ALA A 18 4.48 -12.44 -1.46
CA ALA A 18 5.84 -12.96 -1.48
C ALA A 18 6.05 -14.17 -0.53
N PRO A 19 5.17 -15.20 -0.54
CA PRO A 19 5.30 -16.32 0.38
C PRO A 19 6.62 -17.05 0.18
N LYS A 20 7.37 -17.26 1.27
CA LYS A 20 8.72 -17.88 1.25
C LYS A 20 9.70 -17.17 0.31
N GLY A 21 9.51 -15.86 0.08
CA GLY A 21 10.36 -15.04 -0.79
C GLY A 21 10.06 -15.17 -2.28
N ILE A 22 9.05 -15.95 -2.68
CA ILE A 22 8.64 -16.08 -4.09
C ILE A 22 7.55 -15.05 -4.36
N VAL A 23 7.85 -14.05 -5.18
CA VAL A 23 6.86 -13.02 -5.58
C VAL A 23 5.85 -13.62 -6.57
N LEU A 24 4.58 -13.57 -6.18
CA LEU A 24 3.43 -13.99 -6.95
C LEU A 24 2.71 -12.75 -7.50
N PRO A 25 2.20 -12.76 -8.74
CA PRO A 25 1.58 -11.60 -9.38
C PRO A 25 0.19 -11.32 -8.78
N LYS A 26 0.13 -10.86 -7.53
CA LYS A 26 -1.12 -10.61 -6.83
C LYS A 26 -1.32 -9.13 -6.56
N LEU A 27 -2.59 -8.75 -6.50
CA LEU A 27 -3.07 -7.50 -5.92
C LEU A 27 -3.91 -7.86 -4.70
N VAL A 28 -3.62 -7.23 -3.57
CA VAL A 28 -4.32 -7.47 -2.31
C VAL A 28 -4.80 -6.17 -1.71
N VAL A 29 -5.89 -6.27 -0.95
CA VAL A 29 -6.43 -5.18 -0.13
C VAL A 29 -6.36 -5.60 1.33
N ILE A 30 -5.94 -4.66 2.19
CA ILE A 30 -5.87 -4.83 3.64
C ILE A 30 -6.90 -3.87 4.25
N GLU A 31 -7.80 -4.40 5.06
CA GLU A 31 -8.91 -3.66 5.67
C GLU A 31 -8.64 -3.39 7.14
N LEU A 32 -8.87 -2.15 7.56
CA LEU A 32 -8.75 -1.71 8.94
C LEU A 32 -10.02 -1.01 9.43
N ASP A 33 -10.34 -1.23 10.69
CA ASP A 33 -11.47 -0.57 11.35
C ASP A 33 -11.16 0.89 11.75
N ALA A 34 -12.13 1.56 12.36
CA ALA A 34 -12.01 2.94 12.83
C ALA A 34 -10.85 3.17 13.84
N ASN A 35 -10.36 2.12 14.49
CA ASN A 35 -9.31 2.15 15.49
C ASN A 35 -7.96 1.66 14.93
N MET A 36 -7.82 1.57 13.59
CA MET A 36 -6.65 1.03 12.91
C MET A 36 -6.37 -0.44 13.27
N GLN A 37 -7.37 -1.18 13.75
CA GLN A 37 -7.24 -2.61 13.96
C GLN A 37 -7.38 -3.33 12.62
N PHE A 38 -6.46 -4.26 12.38
CA PHE A 38 -6.55 -5.21 11.29
C PHE A 38 -7.89 -5.94 11.34
N ALA A 39 -8.70 -5.77 10.29
CA ALA A 39 -9.97 -6.43 10.11
C ALA A 39 -9.81 -7.66 9.20
N ASP A 40 -9.25 -7.47 8.01
CA ASP A 40 -9.08 -8.55 7.02
C ASP A 40 -7.98 -8.24 5.97
N ILE A 41 -7.56 -9.27 5.23
CA ILE A 41 -6.73 -9.14 4.03
C ILE A 41 -7.25 -10.07 2.93
N GLN A 42 -7.51 -9.52 1.76
CA GLN A 42 -8.09 -10.26 0.63
C GLN A 42 -7.24 -10.12 -0.64
N VAL A 43 -7.20 -11.20 -1.42
CA VAL A 43 -6.64 -11.16 -2.78
C VAL A 43 -7.71 -10.63 -3.72
N VAL A 44 -7.43 -9.48 -4.34
CA VAL A 44 -8.27 -8.85 -5.36
C VAL A 44 -8.01 -9.48 -6.73
N SER A 45 -6.75 -9.79 -7.03
CA SER A 45 -6.32 -10.42 -8.28
C SER A 45 -5.20 -11.41 -8.03
N HIS A 46 -5.28 -12.57 -8.67
CA HIS A 46 -4.22 -13.59 -8.69
C HIS A 46 -3.26 -13.45 -9.88
N GLN A 47 -3.54 -12.52 -10.80
CA GLN A 47 -2.79 -12.27 -12.03
C GLN A 47 -2.70 -10.76 -12.28
N PHE A 48 -2.10 -10.05 -11.33
CA PHE A 48 -1.91 -8.61 -11.42
C PHE A 48 -0.86 -8.27 -12.47
N ALA A 49 -1.25 -7.44 -13.44
CA ALA A 49 -0.43 -7.07 -14.60
C ALA A 49 0.12 -5.64 -14.53
N GLY A 50 0.22 -5.05 -13.33
CA GLY A 50 0.76 -3.70 -13.13
C GLY A 50 -0.25 -2.56 -13.36
N ARG A 51 -1.53 -2.86 -13.54
CA ARG A 51 -2.62 -1.87 -13.68
C ARG A 51 -3.71 -2.14 -12.65
N MET A 52 -4.03 -1.15 -11.82
CA MET A 52 -5.05 -1.21 -10.77
C MET A 52 -6.42 -0.75 -11.25
N GLU A 53 -6.50 0.12 -12.25
CA GLU A 53 -7.77 0.65 -12.78
C GLU A 53 -8.81 -0.46 -13.09
N PRO A 54 -8.46 -1.57 -13.77
CA PRO A 54 -9.41 -2.65 -14.04
C PRO A 54 -9.97 -3.31 -12.78
N HIS A 55 -9.32 -3.12 -11.64
CA HIS A 55 -9.66 -3.74 -10.37
C HIS A 55 -10.40 -2.81 -9.40
N PHE A 56 -10.57 -1.51 -9.69
CA PHE A 56 -11.20 -0.56 -8.76
C PHE A 56 -12.57 -1.04 -8.26
N GLY A 57 -13.43 -1.51 -9.17
CA GLY A 57 -14.75 -2.02 -8.81
C GLY A 57 -14.73 -3.28 -7.94
N SER A 58 -13.66 -4.08 -8.00
CA SER A 58 -13.46 -5.25 -7.14
C SER A 58 -12.91 -4.83 -5.78
N ILE A 59 -11.89 -3.97 -5.75
CA ILE A 59 -11.31 -3.42 -4.52
C ILE A 59 -12.40 -2.79 -3.66
N LEU A 60 -13.15 -1.84 -4.23
CA LEU A 60 -14.18 -1.09 -3.49
C LEU A 60 -15.39 -1.93 -3.08
N ARG A 61 -15.58 -3.12 -3.67
CA ARG A 61 -16.67 -4.04 -3.31
C ARG A 61 -16.27 -4.98 -2.18
N GLN A 62 -14.98 -5.28 -2.06
CA GLN A 62 -14.46 -6.12 -0.97
C GLN A 62 -14.46 -5.39 0.37
N LEU A 63 -14.31 -4.06 0.36
CA LEU A 63 -14.35 -3.24 1.58
C LEU A 63 -15.71 -3.35 2.28
N ASP A 64 -15.71 -3.85 3.51
CA ASP A 64 -16.90 -3.93 4.36
C ASP A 64 -17.34 -2.53 4.81
N THR A 65 -18.52 -2.07 4.36
CA THR A 65 -19.01 -0.71 4.67
C THR A 65 -19.30 -0.47 6.15
N ASP A 66 -19.62 -1.53 6.89
CA ASP A 66 -20.00 -1.43 8.30
C ASP A 66 -18.78 -1.46 9.20
N ARG A 67 -17.73 -2.17 8.78
CA ARG A 67 -16.54 -2.44 9.61
C ARG A 67 -15.30 -1.68 9.17
N THR A 68 -15.14 -1.41 7.89
CA THR A 68 -13.91 -0.83 7.33
C THR A 68 -13.99 0.69 7.27
N ARG A 69 -12.91 1.34 7.72
CA ARG A 69 -12.74 2.80 7.66
C ARG A 69 -11.46 3.20 6.96
N TYR A 70 -10.41 2.42 7.16
CA TYR A 70 -9.15 2.59 6.45
C TYR A 70 -8.84 1.33 5.65
N PHE A 71 -8.14 1.50 4.54
CA PHE A 71 -7.62 0.37 3.80
C PHE A 71 -6.27 0.70 3.18
N ALA A 72 -5.53 -0.33 2.85
CA ALA A 72 -4.30 -0.22 2.07
C ALA A 72 -4.30 -1.25 0.94
N ILE A 73 -3.52 -0.98 -0.10
CA ILE A 73 -3.37 -1.91 -1.22
C ILE A 73 -1.90 -2.30 -1.36
N ALA A 74 -1.65 -3.57 -1.65
CA ALA A 74 -0.32 -4.04 -2.00
C ALA A 74 -0.37 -4.85 -3.29
N HIS A 75 0.70 -4.78 -4.09
CA HIS A 75 0.80 -5.52 -5.32
C HIS A 75 2.21 -6.00 -5.60
N ALA A 76 2.31 -7.06 -6.41
CA ALA A 76 3.58 -7.49 -6.98
C ALA A 76 3.95 -6.66 -8.20
N GLY A 77 5.23 -6.34 -8.31
CA GLY A 77 5.80 -5.68 -9.47
C GLY A 77 6.64 -4.47 -9.09
N ALA A 78 7.41 -4.01 -10.06
CA ALA A 78 8.28 -2.86 -9.91
C ALA A 78 7.48 -1.62 -9.54
N TRP A 79 7.97 -0.91 -8.54
CA TRP A 79 7.54 0.43 -8.25
C TRP A 79 8.48 1.38 -8.98
N PRO A 80 7.99 2.24 -9.90
CA PRO A 80 8.89 3.10 -10.63
C PRO A 80 9.53 4.10 -9.66
N GLU A 81 10.82 3.92 -9.39
CA GLU A 81 11.67 4.84 -8.57
C GLU A 81 11.79 6.23 -9.18
N CYS A 82 11.30 6.43 -10.42
CA CYS A 82 11.48 7.65 -11.18
C CYS A 82 10.17 8.05 -11.88
N PRO A 83 9.65 9.28 -11.68
CA PRO A 83 8.48 9.81 -12.39
C PRO A 83 8.75 10.09 -13.88
N ALA A 84 9.93 9.72 -14.39
CA ALA A 84 10.36 9.98 -15.78
C ALA A 84 9.71 9.05 -16.82
N LEU A 85 8.85 8.13 -16.41
CA LEU A 85 7.99 7.34 -17.28
C LEU A 85 6.59 7.43 -16.69
N ASP A 86 5.62 7.82 -17.52
CA ASP A 86 4.19 7.74 -17.26
C ASP A 86 3.90 6.50 -16.40
N ALA A 87 3.72 6.68 -15.09
CA ALA A 87 3.60 5.59 -14.13
C ALA A 87 2.12 5.43 -13.79
N PRO A 88 1.33 4.77 -14.65
CA PRO A 88 -0.12 4.73 -14.50
C PRO A 88 -0.55 4.22 -13.13
N ILE A 89 0.23 3.36 -12.48
CA ILE A 89 -0.14 2.79 -11.19
C ILE A 89 -0.23 3.83 -10.05
N LEU A 90 0.55 4.91 -10.07
CA LEU A 90 0.47 5.95 -9.03
C LEU A 90 -0.74 6.87 -9.26
N GLU A 91 -0.99 7.24 -10.52
CA GLU A 91 -2.17 8.01 -10.92
C GLU A 91 -3.45 7.23 -10.65
N GLU A 92 -3.45 5.93 -10.97
CA GLU A 92 -4.53 5.02 -10.65
C GLU A 92 -4.72 4.88 -9.14
N ALA A 93 -3.65 4.85 -8.34
CA ALA A 93 -3.77 4.86 -6.88
C ALA A 93 -4.48 6.12 -6.38
N ALA A 94 -4.15 7.28 -6.94
CA ALA A 94 -4.77 8.55 -6.59
C ALA A 94 -6.25 8.61 -7.01
N ALA A 95 -6.57 8.08 -8.19
CA ALA A 95 -7.94 7.94 -8.66
C ALA A 95 -8.76 7.02 -7.75
N LEU A 96 -8.22 5.84 -7.40
CA LEU A 96 -8.82 4.92 -6.45
C LEU A 96 -9.05 5.56 -5.08
N ARG A 97 -8.06 6.29 -4.55
CA ARG A 97 -8.16 7.03 -3.28
C ARG A 97 -9.35 8.00 -3.30
N THR A 98 -9.52 8.71 -4.41
CA THR A 98 -10.63 9.67 -4.59
C THR A 98 -11.98 8.94 -4.62
N LEU A 99 -12.08 7.85 -5.38
CA LEU A 99 -13.31 7.04 -5.46
C LEU A 99 -13.66 6.38 -4.11
N ALA A 100 -12.66 5.90 -3.37
CA ALA A 100 -12.84 5.29 -2.06
C ALA A 100 -13.32 6.32 -1.04
N LEU A 101 -12.76 7.53 -1.06
CA LEU A 101 -13.17 8.62 -0.17
C LEU A 101 -14.64 9.00 -0.38
N GLN A 102 -15.11 9.02 -1.62
CA GLN A 102 -16.53 9.25 -1.94
C GLN A 102 -17.46 8.19 -1.35
N ARG A 103 -16.94 6.99 -1.06
CA ARG A 103 -17.67 5.89 -0.40
C ARG A 103 -17.42 5.82 1.12
N GLY A 104 -16.71 6.78 1.69
CA GLY A 104 -16.44 6.85 3.13
C GLY A 104 -15.23 6.05 3.60
N PHE A 105 -14.38 5.55 2.69
CA PHE A 105 -13.16 4.83 3.03
C PHE A 105 -11.92 5.70 2.82
N LEU A 106 -10.95 5.61 3.73
CA LEU A 106 -9.68 6.29 3.57
C LEU A 106 -8.56 5.31 3.17
N MET A 107 -7.99 5.52 2.00
CA MET A 107 -6.82 4.78 1.58
C MET A 107 -5.58 5.34 2.28
N ILE A 108 -4.96 4.56 3.14
CA ILE A 108 -3.83 5.00 3.97
C ILE A 108 -2.48 4.61 3.38
N GLY A 109 -2.41 3.52 2.60
CA GLY A 109 -1.16 3.03 2.03
C GLY A 109 -1.31 2.34 0.68
N HIS A 110 -0.28 2.48 -0.15
CA HIS A 110 -0.11 1.78 -1.42
C HIS A 110 1.30 1.20 -1.48
N PHE A 111 1.40 -0.10 -1.73
CA PHE A 111 2.65 -0.85 -1.63
C PHE A 111 2.96 -1.64 -2.88
N GLY A 112 4.21 -1.62 -3.32
CA GLY A 112 4.76 -2.49 -4.36
C GLY A 112 5.84 -3.40 -3.77
N LEU A 113 5.80 -4.68 -4.16
CA LEU A 113 6.79 -5.67 -3.77
C LEU A 113 7.52 -6.17 -5.02
N GLU A 114 8.83 -5.97 -5.06
CA GLU A 114 9.73 -6.44 -6.12
C GLU A 114 10.86 -7.28 -5.50
N GLY A 115 10.82 -8.59 -5.70
CA GLY A 115 11.74 -9.52 -5.04
C GLY A 115 11.70 -9.41 -3.51
N ALA A 116 12.85 -9.10 -2.90
CA ALA A 116 12.96 -8.85 -1.46
C ALA A 116 12.67 -7.39 -1.08
N GLU A 117 12.60 -6.50 -2.07
CA GLU A 117 12.44 -5.06 -1.88
C GLU A 117 10.96 -4.70 -1.77
N TYR A 118 10.70 -3.71 -0.92
CA TYR A 118 9.37 -3.18 -0.68
C TYR A 118 9.42 -1.67 -0.83
N MET A 119 8.41 -1.12 -1.51
CA MET A 119 8.22 0.33 -1.66
C MET A 119 6.79 0.71 -1.31
N SER A 120 6.65 1.86 -0.66
CA SER A 120 5.36 2.39 -0.21
C SER A 120 5.19 3.84 -0.60
N ASN A 121 3.98 4.21 -1.04
CA ASN A 121 3.49 5.58 -0.99
C ASN A 121 2.52 5.71 0.19
N GLY A 122 2.98 6.42 1.21
CA GLY A 122 2.33 6.54 2.51
C GLY A 122 3.35 6.76 3.64
N PRO A 123 2.91 7.27 4.80
CA PRO A 123 3.82 7.59 5.88
C PRO A 123 4.53 6.33 6.42
N HIS A 124 5.85 6.42 6.59
CA HIS A 124 6.68 5.35 7.19
C HIS A 124 6.22 5.01 8.62
N TYR A 125 5.69 6.00 9.34
CA TYR A 125 5.14 5.87 10.68
C TYR A 125 3.75 6.52 10.70
N TYR A 126 2.69 5.76 11.06
CA TYR A 126 1.40 6.38 11.42
C TYR A 126 1.41 6.97 12.84
N PHE A 127 2.51 6.76 13.57
CA PHE A 127 2.64 7.01 15.01
C PHE A 127 2.63 8.48 15.44
N ASP A 128 2.79 9.45 14.53
CA ASP A 128 2.75 10.87 14.90
C ASP A 128 1.35 11.39 15.26
N ARG A 129 0.31 10.58 15.08
CA ARG A 129 -1.07 10.98 15.37
C ARG A 129 -1.66 10.45 16.67
N TYR A 130 -0.80 9.97 17.57
CA TYR A 130 -0.92 10.36 18.98
C TYR A 130 -0.14 11.68 19.19
N HIS A 131 -0.58 12.77 18.55
CA HIS A 131 -0.15 14.18 18.67
C HIS A 131 1.36 14.49 18.82
N LEU A 132 2.17 14.64 17.76
CA LEU A 132 3.61 14.98 17.96
C LEU A 132 4.34 16.01 17.07
N GLY A 133 3.73 16.67 16.07
CA GLY A 133 4.41 17.80 15.39
C GLY A 133 5.81 17.47 14.84
N LEU A 134 5.87 16.60 13.83
CA LEU A 134 7.12 16.09 13.23
C LEU A 134 7.23 16.44 11.73
N PRO A 135 8.46 16.47 11.17
CA PRO A 135 8.77 17.13 9.90
C PRO A 135 8.29 16.34 8.68
N CYS A 136 8.24 17.04 7.54
CA CYS A 136 7.67 16.61 6.26
C CYS A 136 7.91 15.13 5.94
N THR A 137 6.79 14.42 5.77
CA THR A 137 6.70 13.03 5.31
C THR A 137 7.54 12.83 4.05
N MET A 138 8.47 11.86 4.05
CA MET A 138 9.00 11.35 2.79
C MET A 138 7.84 10.76 1.99
N ASP A 139 7.67 11.19 0.74
CA ASP A 139 6.56 10.77 -0.14
C ASP A 139 6.58 9.26 -0.43
N HIS A 140 7.75 8.64 -0.30
CA HIS A 140 7.94 7.20 -0.42
C HIS A 140 9.02 6.69 0.54
N TRP A 141 8.94 5.42 0.92
CA TRP A 141 9.99 4.74 1.66
C TRP A 141 10.23 3.33 1.10
N MET A 142 11.46 2.83 1.28
CA MET A 142 11.90 1.53 0.76
C MET A 142 12.50 0.68 1.89
N HIS A 143 12.18 -0.60 1.90
CA HIS A 143 12.82 -1.62 2.75
C HIS A 143 13.48 -2.67 1.86
N GLY A 144 14.81 -2.77 1.91
CA GLY A 144 15.60 -3.64 1.05
C GLY A 144 17.11 -3.42 1.19
N ALA A 145 17.93 -4.22 0.50
CA ALA A 145 19.38 -4.19 0.61
C ALA A 145 20.05 -2.96 -0.02
N ARG A 146 19.31 -2.14 -0.79
CA ARG A 146 19.77 -0.83 -1.24
C ARG A 146 19.55 0.20 -0.15
N GLN A 147 20.56 0.37 0.70
CA GLN A 147 20.72 1.65 1.40
C GLN A 147 20.84 2.74 0.34
N PHE A 148 19.94 3.73 0.39
CA PHE A 148 20.11 5.00 -0.30
C PHE A 148 21.53 5.51 -0.01
N GLN A 149 22.43 5.47 -0.99
CA GLN A 149 23.61 6.32 -0.97
C GLN A 149 23.14 7.68 -1.49
N PRO A 150 23.03 8.72 -0.64
CA PRO A 150 22.88 10.07 -1.15
C PRO A 150 24.13 10.33 -2.00
N ARG A 151 23.94 10.51 -3.31
CA ARG A 151 24.99 11.10 -4.15
C ARG A 151 25.11 12.55 -3.68
N GLY A 152 26.11 12.80 -2.82
CA GLY A 152 26.55 14.15 -2.53
C GLY A 152 27.39 14.73 -3.67
N PRO A 153 27.87 15.95 -3.43
CA PRO A 153 27.22 17.22 -3.75
C PRO A 153 27.05 17.50 -5.25
#